data_AF-A0A7S2AEN7-F1
#
_entry.id   AF-A0A7S2AEN7-F1
#
_cell.length_a   1.000
_cell.length_b   1.000
_cell.length_c   1.000
_cell.angle_alpha   90.00
_cell.angle_beta   90.00
_cell.angle_gamma   90.00
#
_symmetry.space_group_name_H-M   'P 1'
#
loop_
_entity.id
_entity.type
_entity.pdbx_description
1 polymer ?
#
loop_
_entity_poly.entity_id
_entity_poly.type
_entity_poly.pdbx_seq_one_letter_code
_entity_poly.pdbx_strand_id
1 'polypeptide(L)'
;QVRQALNWWLEQLPAAGVDLAWELRAPGDALFEAFRRGRLAVFPKGQKLQEEGEEVRSYTIVLFGGCRLRCRAPAPKTAPTAAELEEDEVDADGFVAYDLIGKGEALGLAPSESRSPCEVHCAERTTLLLLSPDDYAATLRPYHREFQAQAVEFLQRHSVCPLCTTL
;
A
#
# COMPACT_ATOMS: atom_id res chain seq x y z
N GLN A 1 -9.64 24.69 6.32
CA GLN A 1 -8.77 24.47 5.14
C GLN A 1 -8.49 22.98 4.93
N VAL A 2 -7.82 22.26 5.85
CA VAL A 2 -7.54 20.81 5.69
C VAL A 2 -8.80 19.96 5.48
N ARG A 3 -9.89 20.22 6.20
CA ARG A 3 -11.14 19.44 6.10
C ARG A 3 -11.81 19.61 4.73
N GLN A 4 -11.79 20.82 4.19
CA GLN A 4 -12.33 21.09 2.86
C GLN A 4 -11.47 20.42 1.78
N ALA A 5 -10.14 20.43 1.94
CA ALA A 5 -9.23 19.75 1.03
C ALA A 5 -9.42 18.23 1.06
N LEU A 6 -9.61 17.63 2.24
CA LEU A 6 -9.92 16.20 2.38
C LEU A 6 -11.24 15.86 1.71
N ASN A 7 -12.32 16.59 2.03
CA ASN A 7 -13.63 16.34 1.42
C ASN A 7 -13.56 16.45 -0.11
N TRP A 8 -12.91 17.50 -0.62
CA TRP A 8 -12.69 17.64 -2.05
C TRP A 8 -11.88 16.47 -2.62
N TRP A 9 -10.82 16.02 -1.94
CA TRP A 9 -10.02 14.90 -2.42
C TRP A 9 -10.83 13.60 -2.49
N LEU A 10 -11.65 13.33 -1.46
CA LEU A 10 -12.56 12.19 -1.41
C LEU A 10 -13.62 12.25 -2.52
N GLU A 11 -14.20 13.42 -2.77
CA GLU A 11 -15.17 13.65 -3.85
C GLU A 11 -14.56 13.44 -5.26
N GLN A 12 -13.24 13.53 -5.39
CA GLN A 12 -12.51 13.40 -6.65
C GLN A 12 -11.99 11.97 -6.90
N LEU A 13 -12.33 10.98 -6.08
CA LEU A 13 -11.96 9.58 -6.33
C LEU A 13 -12.92 8.99 -7.39
N PRO A 14 -12.41 8.23 -8.39
CA PRO A 14 -13.27 7.67 -9.44
C PRO A 14 -14.38 6.77 -8.89
N ALA A 15 -15.57 6.84 -9.50
CA ALA A 15 -16.70 5.97 -9.15
C ALA A 15 -16.51 4.49 -9.56
N ALA A 16 -15.45 4.15 -10.30
CA ALA A 16 -15.12 2.77 -10.64
C ALA A 16 -14.09 2.24 -9.63
N GLY A 17 -14.60 1.58 -8.58
CA GLY A 17 -13.84 1.09 -7.42
C GLY A 17 -14.32 1.69 -6.09
N VAL A 18 -15.63 1.69 -5.84
CA VAL A 18 -16.31 2.40 -4.75
C VAL A 18 -15.97 1.82 -3.37
N ASP A 19 -14.79 2.17 -2.91
CA ASP A 19 -14.45 2.75 -1.62
C ASP A 19 -12.94 2.97 -1.71
N LEU A 20 -12.44 3.98 -1.00
CA LEU A 20 -11.04 4.01 -0.61
C LEU A 20 -10.51 2.57 -0.40
N ALA A 21 -9.28 2.31 -0.85
CA ALA A 21 -8.62 1.03 -0.61
C ALA A 21 -8.84 0.62 0.86
N TRP A 22 -8.98 -0.68 1.16
CA TRP A 22 -9.46 -1.09 2.48
C TRP A 22 -8.62 -0.50 3.63
N GLU A 23 -7.34 -0.22 3.35
CA GLU A 23 -6.37 0.48 4.20
C GLU A 23 -6.75 1.94 4.50
N LEU A 24 -7.81 2.46 3.91
CA LEU A 24 -8.29 3.82 4.06
C LEU A 24 -9.78 3.83 4.44
N ARG A 25 -10.38 2.67 4.70
CA ARG A 25 -11.73 2.54 5.26
C ARG A 25 -11.69 2.76 6.78
N ALA A 26 -11.47 4.01 7.16
CA ALA A 26 -11.58 4.47 8.54
C ALA A 26 -12.66 5.56 8.66
N PRO A 27 -13.21 5.80 9.86
CA PRO A 27 -14.12 6.92 10.09
C PRO A 27 -13.52 8.24 9.57
N GLY A 28 -14.38 9.12 9.03
CA GLY A 28 -13.94 10.34 8.36
C GLY A 28 -13.15 11.29 9.27
N ASP A 29 -13.41 11.27 10.58
CA ASP A 29 -12.65 12.00 11.60
C ASP A 29 -11.25 11.41 11.82
N ALA A 30 -11.09 10.09 11.77
CA ALA A 30 -9.78 9.43 11.82
C ALA A 30 -8.94 9.72 10.58
N LEU A 31 -9.55 9.65 9.38
CA LEU A 31 -8.91 10.08 8.13
C LEU A 31 -8.54 11.57 8.19
N PHE A 32 -9.42 12.42 8.70
CA PHE A 32 -9.12 13.83 8.87
C PHE A 32 -7.92 14.07 9.78
N GLU A 33 -7.84 13.37 10.90
CA GLU A 33 -6.73 13.49 11.83
C GLU A 33 -5.42 12.98 11.21
N ALA A 34 -5.47 11.89 10.43
CA ALA A 34 -4.35 11.43 9.62
C ALA A 34 -3.90 12.51 8.61
N PHE A 35 -4.80 13.11 7.85
CA PHE A 35 -4.46 14.21 6.92
C PHE A 35 -3.89 15.43 7.63
N ARG A 36 -4.34 15.71 8.86
CA ARG A 36 -3.84 16.83 9.66
C ARG A 36 -2.42 16.60 10.18
N ARG A 37 -2.07 15.35 10.50
CA ARG A 37 -0.75 14.96 11.04
C ARG A 37 0.26 14.62 9.95
N GLY A 38 -0.21 14.11 8.82
CA GLY A 38 0.63 13.64 7.75
C GLY A 38 1.42 14.77 7.07
N ARG A 39 2.61 14.41 6.60
CA ARG A 39 3.48 15.28 5.82
C ARG A 39 3.26 15.04 4.33
N LEU A 40 2.94 16.10 3.60
CA LEU A 40 2.88 16.06 2.14
C LEU A 40 4.29 16.06 1.55
N ALA A 41 4.52 15.18 0.58
CA ALA A 41 5.76 15.13 -0.18
C ALA A 41 5.48 14.86 -1.66
N VAL A 42 6.29 15.44 -2.54
CA VAL A 42 6.19 15.26 -3.98
C VAL A 42 7.47 14.62 -4.48
N PHE A 43 7.32 13.54 -5.23
CA PHE A 43 8.42 12.75 -5.74
C PHE A 43 8.37 12.74 -7.28
N PRO A 44 9.53 12.89 -7.96
CA PRO A 44 9.62 12.78 -9.41
C PRO A 44 9.49 11.31 -9.86
N LYS A 45 9.19 11.14 -11.15
CA LYS A 45 9.17 9.82 -11.80
C LYS A 45 10.50 9.09 -11.61
N GLY A 46 10.42 7.79 -11.34
CA GLY A 46 11.55 6.89 -11.16
C GLY A 46 12.15 6.90 -9.76
N GLN A 47 11.80 7.85 -8.89
CA GLN A 47 12.34 7.89 -7.53
C GLN A 47 11.91 6.64 -6.73
N LYS A 48 12.91 5.97 -6.13
CA LYS A 48 12.70 4.89 -5.17
C LYS A 48 12.18 5.45 -3.85
N LEU A 49 11.07 4.89 -3.38
CA LEU A 49 10.44 5.26 -2.10
C LEU A 49 10.76 4.27 -1.00
N GLN A 50 10.85 2.98 -1.35
CA GLN A 50 11.00 1.87 -0.43
C GLN A 50 11.77 0.74 -1.11
N GLU A 51 12.64 0.07 -0.36
CA GLU A 51 13.40 -1.08 -0.80
C GLU A 51 12.90 -2.36 -0.12
N GLU A 52 12.90 -3.47 -0.86
CA GLU A 52 12.47 -4.76 -0.36
C GLU A 52 13.34 -5.19 0.84
N GLY A 53 12.69 -5.62 1.92
CA GLY A 53 13.34 -6.05 3.16
C GLY A 53 13.81 -4.92 4.08
N GLU A 54 13.73 -3.65 3.66
CA GLU A 54 14.03 -2.52 4.53
C GLU A 54 12.91 -2.23 5.52
N GLU A 55 13.26 -1.61 6.65
CA GLU A 55 12.28 -1.17 7.63
C GLU A 55 11.38 -0.07 7.05
N VAL A 56 10.07 -0.25 7.16
CA VAL A 56 9.11 0.73 6.66
C VAL A 56 9.04 1.91 7.64
N ARG A 57 9.37 3.10 7.14
CA ARG A 57 9.47 4.31 7.98
C ARG A 57 8.20 5.14 8.02
N SER A 58 7.28 4.93 7.10
CA SER A 58 6.04 5.70 7.02
C SER A 58 4.92 4.91 6.38
N TYR A 59 3.73 5.07 6.92
CA TYR A 59 2.51 4.68 6.24
C TYR A 59 2.21 5.76 5.20
N THR A 60 1.97 5.37 3.96
CA THR A 60 1.98 6.30 2.83
C THR A 60 0.70 6.18 2.03
N ILE A 61 0.04 7.32 1.77
CA ILE A 61 -1.19 7.40 0.98
C ILE A 61 -0.90 8.15 -0.32
N VAL A 62 -1.31 7.58 -1.45
CA VAL A 62 -1.15 8.21 -2.76
C VAL A 62 -2.29 9.21 -2.97
N LEU A 63 -1.95 10.50 -3.03
CA LEU A 63 -2.93 11.56 -3.28
C LEU A 63 -3.09 11.87 -4.76
N PHE A 64 -1.98 11.83 -5.51
CA PHE A 64 -1.90 12.06 -6.96
C PHE A 64 -0.74 11.29 -7.56
N GLY A 65 -0.87 10.86 -8.82
CA GLY A 65 0.11 10.05 -9.52
C GLY A 65 -0.02 8.56 -9.19
N GLY A 66 1.07 7.81 -9.33
CA GLY A 66 1.11 6.39 -9.03
C GLY A 66 2.52 5.85 -8.74
N CYS A 67 2.55 4.67 -8.13
CA CYS A 67 3.75 3.96 -7.73
C CYS A 67 3.71 2.53 -8.26
N ARG A 68 4.81 2.07 -8.84
CA ARG A 68 5.00 0.69 -9.29
C ARG A 68 5.61 -0.13 -8.16
N LEU A 69 5.02 -1.30 -7.89
CA LEU A 69 5.50 -2.26 -6.92
C LEU A 69 6.23 -3.38 -7.66
N ARG A 70 7.41 -3.73 -7.16
CA ARG A 70 8.28 -4.77 -7.73
C ARG A 70 8.78 -5.67 -6.61
N CYS A 71 8.97 -6.95 -6.87
CA CYS A 71 9.63 -7.85 -5.93
C CYS A 71 10.75 -8.59 -6.66
N ARG A 72 11.75 -9.05 -5.91
CA ARG A 72 12.83 -9.85 -6.48
C ARG A 72 12.24 -11.15 -7.04
N ALA A 73 12.58 -11.46 -8.29
CA ALA A 73 12.16 -12.69 -8.92
C ALA A 73 12.63 -13.90 -8.06
N PRO A 74 11.79 -14.91 -7.83
CA PRO A 74 12.21 -16.11 -7.13
C PRO A 74 13.37 -16.76 -7.89
N ALA A 75 14.41 -17.20 -7.17
CA ALA A 75 15.54 -17.88 -7.80
C ALA A 75 15.03 -19.09 -8.62
N PRO A 76 15.44 -19.23 -9.89
CA PRO A 76 14.92 -20.29 -10.75
C PRO A 76 15.28 -21.65 -10.14
N LYS A 77 14.27 -22.41 -9.70
CA LYS A 77 14.46 -23.73 -9.09
C LYS A 77 14.77 -24.82 -10.13
N THR A 78 14.57 -24.54 -11.42
CA THR A 78 14.90 -25.43 -12.56
C THR A 78 14.95 -24.62 -13.85
N ALA A 79 15.71 -25.09 -14.84
CA ALA A 79 15.79 -24.45 -16.16
C ALA A 79 14.38 -24.31 -16.79
N PRO A 80 13.99 -23.12 -17.27
CA PRO A 80 12.64 -22.87 -17.73
C PRO A 80 12.33 -23.67 -19.00
N THR A 81 11.16 -24.28 -19.05
CA THR A 81 10.61 -24.82 -20.31
C THR A 81 9.89 -23.70 -21.06
N ALA A 82 9.95 -23.73 -22.40
CA ALA A 82 9.51 -22.66 -23.29
C ALA A 82 8.00 -22.31 -23.25
N ALA A 83 7.24 -22.89 -22.32
CA ALA A 83 5.79 -22.77 -22.21
C ALA A 83 5.30 -21.95 -20.99
N GLU A 84 6.19 -21.50 -20.10
CA GLU A 84 5.83 -20.70 -18.90
C GLU A 84 6.09 -19.18 -19.09
N LEU A 85 6.45 -18.76 -20.31
CA LEU A 85 6.77 -17.36 -20.65
C LEU A 85 5.52 -16.57 -21.10
N GLU A 86 4.43 -16.64 -20.34
CA GLU A 86 3.44 -15.55 -20.36
C GLU A 86 3.96 -14.43 -19.43
N GLU A 87 4.91 -13.68 -20.01
CA GLU A 87 5.35 -12.30 -19.73
C GLU A 87 4.96 -11.63 -18.40
N ASP A 88 5.47 -12.14 -17.28
CA ASP A 88 5.98 -11.24 -16.25
C ASP A 88 7.37 -10.79 -16.73
N GLU A 89 7.47 -9.63 -17.37
CA GLU A 89 8.75 -9.05 -17.79
C GLU A 89 9.67 -8.91 -16.56
N VAL A 90 10.55 -9.89 -16.37
CA VAL A 90 11.64 -9.79 -15.40
C VAL A 90 12.57 -8.71 -15.92
N ASP A 91 12.61 -7.61 -15.18
CA ASP A 91 13.49 -6.49 -15.49
C ASP A 91 14.96 -6.95 -15.45
N ALA A 92 15.84 -6.23 -16.15
CA ALA A 92 17.26 -6.59 -16.27
C ALA A 92 18.02 -6.65 -14.92
N ASP A 93 17.43 -6.10 -13.85
CA ASP A 93 17.93 -6.11 -12.48
C ASP A 93 17.40 -7.31 -11.65
N GLY A 94 16.61 -8.21 -12.24
CA GLY A 94 16.08 -9.42 -11.61
C GLY A 94 14.83 -9.19 -10.75
N PHE A 95 14.11 -8.10 -10.99
CA PHE A 95 12.83 -7.81 -10.33
C PHE A 95 11.65 -8.03 -11.27
N VAL A 96 10.50 -8.37 -10.69
CA VAL A 96 9.21 -8.49 -11.39
C VAL A 96 8.27 -7.42 -10.87
N ALA A 97 7.72 -6.61 -11.77
CA ALA A 97 6.64 -5.68 -11.44
C ALA A 97 5.32 -6.44 -11.36
N TYR A 98 4.64 -6.37 -10.21
CA TYR A 98 3.39 -7.12 -10.00
C TYR A 98 2.18 -6.20 -9.77
N ASP A 99 2.38 -4.90 -9.52
CA ASP A 99 1.27 -3.98 -9.31
C ASP A 99 1.61 -2.51 -9.59
N LEU A 100 0.57 -1.71 -9.80
CA LEU A 100 0.60 -0.26 -9.91
C LEU A 100 -0.46 0.33 -9.00
N ILE A 101 -0.03 0.92 -7.89
CA ILE A 101 -0.93 1.65 -7.00
C ILE A 101 -1.05 3.12 -7.42
N GLY A 102 -2.25 3.67 -7.30
CA GLY A 102 -2.62 5.01 -7.71
C GLY A 102 -3.36 5.77 -6.62
N LYS A 103 -3.97 6.87 -7.02
CA LYS A 103 -4.72 7.76 -6.13
C LYS A 103 -5.78 7.00 -5.31
N GLY A 104 -5.74 7.18 -3.99
CA GLY A 104 -6.70 6.55 -3.07
C GLY A 104 -6.28 5.18 -2.56
N GLU A 105 -5.04 4.78 -2.85
CA GLU A 105 -4.41 3.58 -2.32
C GLU A 105 -3.26 3.94 -1.39
N ALA A 106 -2.81 2.95 -0.61
CA ALA A 106 -1.79 3.14 0.40
C ALA A 106 -0.76 2.02 0.40
N LEU A 107 0.41 2.30 0.99
CA LEU A 107 1.53 1.37 1.10
C LEU A 107 2.25 1.51 2.44
N GLY A 108 2.87 0.41 2.88
CA GLY A 108 3.69 0.34 4.08
C GLY A 108 2.90 0.17 5.38
N LEU A 109 3.61 -0.17 6.46
CA LEU A 109 3.13 -0.26 7.85
C LEU A 109 1.71 -0.87 7.98
N ALA A 110 1.41 -1.98 7.31
CA ALA A 110 0.28 -2.78 7.75
C ALA A 110 0.50 -3.16 9.23
N PRO A 111 -0.56 -3.43 10.02
CA PRO A 111 -0.42 -3.60 11.48
C PRO A 111 0.63 -4.61 11.94
N SER A 112 0.99 -5.57 11.09
CA SER A 112 1.99 -6.62 11.30
C SER A 112 3.30 -6.43 10.52
N GLU A 113 3.43 -5.38 9.71
CA GLU A 113 4.58 -5.18 8.82
C GLU A 113 5.57 -4.18 9.42
N SER A 114 6.77 -4.67 9.74
CA SER A 114 7.92 -3.83 10.07
C SER A 114 8.87 -3.65 8.89
N ARG A 115 8.86 -4.57 7.93
CA ARG A 115 9.73 -4.58 6.75
C ARG A 115 8.92 -4.62 5.48
N SER A 116 9.44 -3.96 4.44
CA SER A 116 8.81 -3.94 3.15
C SER A 116 8.84 -5.33 2.49
N PRO A 117 7.70 -5.82 1.98
CA PRO A 117 7.68 -7.03 1.15
C PRO A 117 8.11 -6.75 -0.31
N CYS A 118 8.25 -5.49 -0.72
CA CYS A 118 8.50 -5.11 -2.10
C CYS A 118 9.37 -3.84 -2.25
N GLU A 119 9.88 -3.61 -3.45
CA GLU A 119 10.45 -2.34 -3.88
C GLU A 119 9.35 -1.45 -4.47
N VAL A 120 9.41 -0.15 -4.17
CA VAL A 120 8.41 0.83 -4.64
C VAL A 120 9.09 2.00 -5.34
N HIS A 121 8.67 2.25 -6.58
CA HIS A 121 9.14 3.38 -7.40
C HIS A 121 7.98 4.26 -7.86
N CYS A 122 8.17 5.57 -7.91
CA CYS A 122 7.21 6.47 -8.54
C CYS A 122 7.13 6.20 -10.05
N ALA A 123 5.97 5.78 -10.55
CA ALA A 123 5.76 5.54 -11.99
C ALA A 123 5.66 6.85 -12.78
N GLU A 124 5.25 7.92 -12.10
CA GLU A 124 5.13 9.28 -12.60
C GLU A 124 5.47 10.30 -11.50
N ARG A 125 5.17 11.58 -11.70
CA ARG A 125 5.31 12.57 -10.61
C ARG A 125 4.18 12.34 -9.60
N THR A 126 4.53 11.89 -8.40
CA THR A 126 3.57 11.40 -7.41
C THR A 126 3.58 12.28 -6.17
N THR A 127 2.39 12.62 -5.67
CA THR A 127 2.20 13.35 -4.41
C THR A 127 1.67 12.39 -3.36
N LEU A 128 2.37 12.31 -2.23
CA LEU A 128 2.12 11.36 -1.17
C LEU A 128 1.82 12.08 0.14
N LEU A 129 0.93 11.52 0.94
CA LEU A 129 0.78 11.85 2.34
C LEU A 129 1.53 10.80 3.17
N LEU A 130 2.51 11.23 3.94
CA LEU A 130 3.37 10.37 4.75
C LEU A 130 3.00 10.52 6.23
N LEU A 131 2.61 9.42 6.86
CA LEU A 131 2.41 9.33 8.31
C LEU A 131 3.63 8.66 8.95
N SER A 132 4.14 9.27 10.02
CA SER A 132 5.13 8.60 10.87
C SER A 132 4.53 7.34 11.51
N PRO A 133 5.34 6.40 12.02
CA PRO A 133 4.82 5.22 12.70
C PRO A 133 3.92 5.58 13.89
N ASP A 134 4.24 6.67 14.60
CA ASP A 134 3.47 7.16 15.74
C ASP A 134 2.16 7.82 15.32
N ASP A 135 2.17 8.65 14.27
CA ASP A 135 0.95 9.28 13.76
C ASP A 135 0.00 8.26 13.16
N TYR A 136 0.53 7.25 12.45
CA TYR A 136 -0.25 6.13 11.98
C TYR A 136 -0.84 5.32 13.14
N ALA A 137 -0.05 5.04 14.18
CA ALA A 137 -0.50 4.34 15.38
C ALA A 137 -1.64 5.09 16.09
N ALA A 138 -1.57 6.42 16.12
CA ALA A 138 -2.54 7.27 16.78
C ALA A 138 -3.83 7.52 15.97
N THR A 139 -3.86 7.14 14.68
CA THR A 139 -4.97 7.48 13.77
C THR A 139 -5.60 6.25 13.13
N LEU A 140 -4.94 5.67 12.11
CA LEU A 140 -5.54 4.66 11.25
C LEU A 140 -5.28 3.23 11.75
N ARG A 141 -4.14 2.97 12.41
CA ARG A 141 -3.74 1.63 12.86
C ARG A 141 -4.80 0.90 13.69
N PRO A 142 -5.52 1.54 14.63
CA PRO A 142 -6.56 0.84 15.41
C PRO A 142 -7.66 0.26 14.53
N TYR A 143 -8.12 1.01 13.54
CA TYR A 143 -9.16 0.59 12.60
C TYR A 143 -8.66 -0.53 11.68
N HIS A 144 -7.41 -0.46 11.23
CA HIS A 144 -6.82 -1.51 10.39
C HIS A 144 -6.65 -2.82 11.17
N ARG A 145 -6.26 -2.73 12.44
CA ARG A 145 -6.17 -3.91 13.32
C ARG A 145 -7.53 -4.57 13.51
N GLU A 146 -8.56 -3.78 13.76
CA GLU A 146 -9.91 -4.29 13.92
C GLU A 146 -10.41 -4.96 12.63
N PHE A 147 -10.24 -4.29 11.48
CA PHE A 147 -10.61 -4.85 10.18
C PHE A 147 -9.83 -6.14 9.86
N GLN A 148 -8.53 -6.15 10.10
CA GLN A 148 -7.69 -7.34 9.91
C GLN A 148 -8.16 -8.49 10.79
N ALA A 149 -8.50 -8.23 12.06
CA ALA A 149 -9.02 -9.25 12.96
C ALA A 149 -10.34 -9.86 12.44
N GLN A 150 -11.27 -9.02 11.97
CA GLN A 150 -12.53 -9.46 11.36
C GLN A 150 -12.30 -10.28 10.08
N ALA A 151 -11.35 -9.87 9.24
CA ALA A 151 -10.98 -10.59 8.03
C ALA A 151 -10.39 -11.97 8.34
N VAL A 152 -9.46 -12.06 9.32
CA VAL A 152 -8.88 -13.33 9.77
C VAL A 152 -9.98 -14.27 10.29
N GLU A 153 -10.86 -13.77 11.15
CA GLU A 153 -11.98 -14.55 11.70
C GLU A 153 -12.89 -15.09 10.60
N PHE A 154 -13.21 -14.25 9.59
CA PHE A 154 -13.99 -14.66 8.44
C PHE A 154 -13.29 -15.78 7.65
N LEU A 155 -12.00 -15.61 7.32
CA LEU A 155 -11.23 -16.60 6.56
C LEU A 155 -11.14 -17.94 7.28
N GLN A 156 -10.98 -17.92 8.60
CA GLN A 156 -10.96 -19.12 9.45
C GLN A 156 -12.33 -19.81 9.48
N ARG A 157 -13.40 -19.05 9.75
CA ARG A 157 -14.78 -19.56 9.82
C ARG A 157 -15.20 -20.25 8.52
N HIS A 158 -14.75 -19.75 7.38
CA HIS A 158 -15.07 -20.28 6.06
C HIS A 158 -14.03 -21.26 5.49
N SER A 159 -13.00 -21.64 6.27
CA SER A 159 -11.93 -22.56 5.84
C SER A 159 -11.20 -22.13 4.57
N VAL A 160 -11.18 -20.83 4.26
CA VAL A 160 -10.48 -20.27 3.09
C VAL A 160 -8.97 -20.26 3.35
N CYS A 161 -8.58 -19.88 4.56
CA CYS A 161 -7.18 -19.93 5.01
C CYS A 161 -7.13 -20.29 6.50
N PRO A 162 -7.17 -21.59 6.87
CA PRO A 162 -7.25 -22.02 8.26
C PRO A 162 -5.97 -21.73 9.07
N LEU A 163 -4.86 -21.45 8.41
CA LEU A 163 -3.57 -21.11 9.04
C LEU A 163 -3.38 -19.60 9.24
N CYS A 164 -4.34 -18.77 8.83
CA CYS A 164 -4.25 -17.33 9.02
C CYS A 164 -4.35 -17.00 10.52
N THR A 165 -3.43 -16.21 11.07
CA THR A 165 -3.44 -15.77 12.47
C THR A 165 -3.45 -14.25 12.57
N THR A 166 -4.15 -13.70 13.56
CA THR A 166 -4.00 -12.29 13.96
C THR A 166 -2.64 -12.13 14.64
N LEU A 167 -1.77 -11.28 14.10
CA LEU A 167 -0.46 -10.93 14.67
C LEU A 167 -0.58 -9.75 15.63
#